data_AF-A0A8B8NQI2-F1
#
_entry.id   AF-A0A8B8NQI2-F1
#
_cell.length_a   1.000
_cell.length_b   1.000
_cell.length_c   1.000
_cell.angle_alpha   90.00
_cell.angle_beta   90.00
_cell.angle_gamma   90.00
#
_symmetry.space_group_name_H-M   'P 1'
#
loop_
_entity.id
_entity.type
_entity.pdbx_description
1 polymer ?
#
loop_
_entity_poly.entity_id
_entity_poly.type
_entity_poly.pdbx_seq_one_letter_code
_entity_poly.pdbx_strand_id
1 'polypeptide(L)'
;MNKIRSALGSPSYILTTLDIQSATPPHLSPQTKMAKPKPSLSFFFLLFLLLSLTTTPSQSFVHSHPKPAPTSFIVSSCRATRYPALCVHCLAAYGRAIQRSDHHLAQAALIVSLARARSAASFVAKLSRARRIKLRELRAVRDCIENMGDSVDRLADSVRELGRSGRVAGQDFAWHMSNVETWASAALTDENTCMDGFGGRVMDGDLKVVVRRRVANVAQVTSNALALVNRFASRHGTVTAAGDP
;
A
#
# COMPACT_ATOMS: atom_id res chain seq x y z
N MET A 1 -13.98 47.23 -20.62
CA MET A 1 -14.58 47.21 -21.97
C MET A 1 -14.12 45.92 -22.63
N ASN A 2 -14.90 44.95 -23.13
CA ASN A 2 -16.36 44.63 -23.17
C ASN A 2 -16.42 43.09 -23.01
N LYS A 3 -17.22 42.40 -22.18
CA LYS A 3 -18.69 42.22 -22.09
C LYS A 3 -19.40 41.87 -23.42
N ILE A 4 -20.19 40.78 -23.37
CA ILE A 4 -21.37 40.35 -24.18
C ILE A 4 -21.10 39.17 -25.15
N ARG A 5 -21.99 38.16 -25.35
CA ARG A 5 -23.07 37.54 -24.54
C ARG A 5 -23.60 36.24 -25.24
N SER A 6 -23.97 35.25 -24.42
CA SER A 6 -24.84 34.06 -24.56
C SER A 6 -25.70 33.78 -25.82
N ALA A 7 -25.87 32.48 -26.16
CA ALA A 7 -27.13 31.71 -26.35
C ALA A 7 -26.79 30.27 -26.79
N LEU A 8 -27.15 29.16 -26.11
CA LEU A 8 -28.46 28.50 -25.87
C LEU A 8 -29.05 27.76 -27.10
N GLY A 9 -29.32 26.44 -26.92
CA GLY A 9 -29.88 25.57 -27.97
C GLY A 9 -30.09 24.10 -27.55
N SER A 10 -31.08 23.84 -26.67
CA SER A 10 -31.86 22.59 -26.62
C SER A 10 -33.31 22.97 -27.00
N PRO A 11 -34.21 22.09 -27.52
CA PRO A 11 -34.66 20.83 -26.89
C PRO A 11 -34.76 19.70 -27.95
N SER A 12 -35.67 18.70 -28.01
CA SER A 12 -36.82 18.29 -27.19
C SER A 12 -37.22 16.84 -27.49
N TYR A 13 -37.60 16.04 -26.49
CA TYR A 13 -38.57 14.93 -26.65
C TYR A 13 -39.42 14.79 -25.38
N ILE A 14 -40.74 14.69 -25.56
CA ILE A 14 -41.80 14.83 -24.54
C ILE A 14 -42.85 13.73 -24.81
N LEU A 15 -43.33 13.06 -23.73
CA LEU A 15 -44.63 12.36 -23.49
C LEU A 15 -45.32 11.57 -24.64
N THR A 16 -46.14 10.52 -24.49
CA THR A 16 -46.97 9.90 -23.42
C THR A 16 -47.26 8.44 -23.90
N THR A 17 -47.86 7.47 -23.19
CA THR A 17 -49.17 7.42 -22.48
C THR A 17 -49.19 6.29 -21.42
N LEU A 18 -50.23 6.25 -20.58
CA LEU A 18 -50.55 5.11 -19.71
C LEU A 18 -51.12 3.93 -20.50
N ASP A 19 -51.04 2.73 -19.93
CA ASP A 19 -52.26 1.93 -19.69
C ASP A 19 -52.08 1.04 -18.44
N ILE A 20 -53.11 0.99 -17.59
CA ILE A 20 -53.17 0.15 -16.38
C ILE A 20 -54.38 -0.76 -16.53
N GLN A 21 -54.16 -2.06 -16.75
CA GLN A 21 -55.23 -3.05 -16.72
C GLN A 21 -54.92 -4.14 -15.67
N SER A 22 -55.97 -4.49 -14.93
CA SER A 22 -55.99 -5.41 -13.79
C SER A 22 -55.45 -6.82 -14.07
N ALA A 23 -54.72 -7.35 -13.08
CA ALA A 23 -54.51 -8.79 -12.92
C ALA A 23 -55.04 -9.24 -11.55
N THR A 24 -55.90 -10.26 -11.55
CA THR A 24 -56.53 -10.85 -10.36
C THR A 24 -55.58 -11.78 -9.59
N PRO A 25 -55.73 -11.91 -8.25
CA PRO A 25 -54.93 -12.85 -7.47
C PRO A 25 -55.41 -14.30 -7.64
N PRO A 26 -54.51 -15.31 -7.61
CA PRO A 26 -54.89 -16.70 -7.73
C PRO A 26 -55.54 -17.28 -6.46
N HIS A 27 -56.42 -18.24 -6.71
CA HIS A 27 -57.28 -18.96 -5.77
C HIS A 27 -56.53 -19.77 -4.69
N LEU A 28 -56.91 -19.61 -3.42
CA LEU A 28 -56.30 -20.29 -2.27
C LEU A 28 -56.98 -21.64 -1.99
N SER A 29 -56.21 -22.73 -1.89
CA SER A 29 -56.70 -24.06 -1.50
C SER A 29 -56.55 -24.31 0.02
N PRO A 30 -57.35 -25.21 0.63
CA PRO A 30 -57.38 -25.38 2.08
C PRO A 30 -56.26 -26.32 2.57
N GLN A 31 -55.41 -25.82 3.48
CA GLN A 31 -54.37 -26.60 4.14
C GLN A 31 -54.95 -27.43 5.30
N THR A 32 -54.62 -28.73 5.33
CA THR A 32 -54.92 -29.63 6.44
C THR A 32 -54.02 -29.33 7.65
N LYS A 33 -54.62 -29.24 8.85
CA LYS A 33 -53.87 -28.98 10.10
C LYS A 33 -53.09 -30.23 10.53
N MET A 34 -51.77 -30.23 10.32
CA MET A 34 -50.87 -31.16 11.02
C MET A 34 -50.54 -30.65 12.42
N ALA A 35 -50.56 -31.53 13.41
CA ALA A 35 -50.17 -31.20 14.78
C ALA A 35 -48.64 -31.06 14.91
N LYS A 36 -48.17 -29.98 15.54
CA LYS A 36 -46.73 -29.78 15.78
C LYS A 36 -46.26 -30.69 16.94
N PRO A 37 -45.18 -31.47 16.78
CA PRO A 37 -44.58 -32.18 17.91
C PRO A 37 -43.97 -31.17 18.90
N LYS A 38 -44.23 -31.35 20.20
CA LYS A 38 -43.61 -30.55 21.26
C LYS A 38 -42.20 -31.08 21.53
N PRO A 39 -41.14 -30.26 21.47
CA PRO A 39 -39.80 -30.71 21.82
C PRO A 39 -39.72 -31.07 23.31
N SER A 40 -39.36 -32.31 23.62
CA SER A 40 -39.08 -32.76 24.99
C SER A 40 -37.73 -32.22 25.46
N LEU A 41 -37.63 -31.82 26.74
CA LEU A 41 -36.37 -31.38 27.36
C LEU A 41 -35.23 -32.41 27.19
N SER A 42 -35.57 -33.71 27.12
CA SER A 42 -34.61 -34.80 26.90
C SER A 42 -33.80 -34.63 25.61
N PHE A 43 -34.41 -34.09 24.54
CA PHE A 43 -33.73 -33.86 23.26
C PHE A 43 -32.65 -32.78 23.36
N PHE A 44 -32.89 -31.71 24.13
CA PHE A 44 -31.90 -30.68 24.38
C PHE A 44 -30.72 -31.19 25.23
N PHE A 45 -30.99 -32.06 26.22
CA PHE A 45 -29.94 -32.65 27.05
C PHE A 45 -29.01 -33.58 26.26
N LEU A 46 -29.55 -34.41 25.37
CA LEU A 46 -28.78 -35.29 24.50
C LEU A 46 -27.89 -34.50 23.52
N LEU A 47 -28.41 -33.41 22.95
CA LEU A 47 -27.63 -32.54 22.06
C LEU A 47 -26.45 -31.87 22.78
N PHE A 48 -26.65 -31.44 24.02
CA PHE A 48 -25.59 -30.81 24.83
C PHE A 48 -24.49 -31.81 25.24
N LEU A 49 -24.88 -33.06 25.54
CA LEU A 49 -23.94 -34.13 25.87
C LEU A 49 -23.05 -34.49 24.66
N LEU A 50 -23.65 -34.62 23.46
CA LEU A 50 -22.92 -34.88 22.22
C LEU A 50 -21.93 -33.77 21.86
N LEU A 51 -22.28 -32.50 22.11
CA LEU A 51 -21.40 -31.36 21.86
C LEU A 51 -20.20 -31.30 22.84
N SER A 52 -20.33 -31.93 24.01
CA SER A 52 -19.29 -31.96 25.05
C SER A 52 -18.18 -32.97 24.79
N LEU A 53 -18.38 -33.93 23.87
CA LEU A 53 -17.41 -34.99 23.55
C LEU A 53 -16.43 -34.63 22.42
N THR A 54 -16.59 -33.48 21.75
CA THR A 54 -15.78 -33.10 20.57
C THR A 54 -14.66 -32.09 20.88
N THR A 55 -14.52 -31.64 22.13
CA THR A 55 -13.48 -30.71 22.58
C THR A 55 -12.13 -31.41 22.80
N THR A 56 -11.52 -31.90 21.71
CA THR A 56 -10.09 -32.20 21.74
C THR A 56 -9.32 -30.90 21.98
N PRO A 57 -8.37 -30.85 22.94
CA PRO A 57 -7.54 -29.68 23.12
C PRO A 57 -6.54 -29.62 21.97
N SER A 58 -6.87 -28.83 20.94
CA SER A 58 -5.96 -28.48 19.86
C SER A 58 -4.71 -27.82 20.45
N GLN A 59 -3.66 -28.61 20.63
CA GLN A 59 -2.34 -28.10 21.00
C GLN A 59 -1.88 -27.19 19.87
N SER A 60 -2.02 -25.88 20.09
CA SER A 60 -1.46 -24.85 19.23
C SER A 60 0.07 -24.92 19.30
N PHE A 61 0.66 -25.84 18.56
CA PHE A 61 2.09 -25.82 18.28
C PHE A 61 2.39 -24.48 17.65
N VAL A 62 3.04 -23.60 18.43
CA VAL A 62 3.64 -22.36 17.92
C VAL A 62 4.82 -22.79 17.06
N HIS A 63 4.51 -23.20 15.83
CA HIS A 63 5.51 -23.55 14.84
C HIS A 63 6.28 -22.26 14.54
N SER A 64 7.47 -22.16 15.12
CA SER A 64 8.35 -21.03 14.94
C SER A 64 8.84 -21.03 13.50
N HIS A 65 8.02 -20.47 12.59
CA HIS A 65 8.34 -20.41 11.18
C HIS A 65 9.74 -19.84 11.02
N PRO A 66 10.69 -20.59 10.41
CA PRO A 66 12.04 -20.10 10.22
C PRO A 66 11.99 -18.76 9.51
N LYS A 67 12.66 -17.74 10.06
CA LYS A 67 12.74 -16.43 9.41
C LYS A 67 13.26 -16.66 7.98
N PRO A 68 12.54 -16.20 6.94
CA PRO A 68 12.93 -16.46 5.57
C PRO A 68 14.35 -15.92 5.32
N ALA A 69 15.26 -16.82 4.97
CA ALA A 69 16.65 -16.46 4.70
C ALA A 69 16.75 -15.72 3.35
N PRO A 70 17.57 -14.65 3.25
CA PRO A 70 17.75 -13.94 2.00
C PRO A 70 18.46 -14.83 0.97
N THR A 71 18.02 -14.77 -0.29
CA THR A 71 18.68 -15.48 -1.39
C THR A 71 20.06 -14.88 -1.67
N SER A 72 20.99 -15.68 -2.21
CA SER A 72 22.30 -15.16 -2.66
C SER A 72 22.17 -14.03 -3.68
N PHE A 73 21.11 -14.06 -4.49
CA PHE A 73 20.74 -12.97 -5.40
C PHE A 73 20.43 -11.66 -4.66
N ILE A 74 19.51 -11.67 -3.68
CA ILE A 74 19.21 -10.49 -2.83
C ILE A 74 20.48 -9.97 -2.16
N VAL A 75 21.28 -10.84 -1.56
CA VAL A 75 22.54 -10.46 -0.91
C VAL A 75 23.49 -9.79 -1.91
N SER A 76 23.66 -10.34 -3.10
CA SER A 76 24.54 -9.79 -4.14
C SER A 76 24.07 -8.42 -4.65
N SER A 77 22.78 -8.25 -4.93
CA SER A 77 22.24 -6.99 -5.44
C SER A 77 22.21 -5.88 -4.39
N CYS A 78 21.93 -6.22 -3.13
CA CYS A 78 21.98 -5.26 -2.01
C CYS A 78 23.39 -4.74 -1.70
N ARG A 79 24.48 -5.39 -2.13
CA ARG A 79 25.85 -4.87 -1.94
C ARG A 79 26.09 -3.53 -2.66
N ALA A 80 25.33 -3.24 -3.72
CA ALA A 80 25.45 -2.00 -4.48
C ALA A 80 24.61 -0.84 -3.88
N THR A 81 23.89 -1.05 -2.78
CA THR A 81 23.03 -0.02 -2.18
C THR A 81 23.73 0.70 -1.02
N ARG A 82 23.27 1.91 -0.66
CA ARG A 82 23.88 2.71 0.43
C ARG A 82 23.74 2.06 1.81
N TYR A 83 22.70 1.25 2.04
CA TYR A 83 22.47 0.56 3.32
C TYR A 83 22.28 -0.96 3.11
N PRO A 84 23.33 -1.74 2.76
CA PRO A 84 23.21 -3.13 2.32
C PRO A 84 22.53 -4.05 3.33
N ALA A 85 22.89 -3.95 4.62
CA ALA A 85 22.31 -4.78 5.68
C ALA A 85 20.79 -4.55 5.82
N LEU A 86 20.35 -3.29 5.70
CA LEU A 86 18.93 -2.93 5.75
C LEU A 86 18.19 -3.39 4.49
N CYS A 87 18.82 -3.29 3.31
CA CYS A 87 18.31 -3.82 2.05
C CYS A 87 18.03 -5.33 2.16
N VAL A 88 19.04 -6.11 2.57
CA VAL A 88 18.92 -7.57 2.75
C VAL A 88 17.84 -7.91 3.77
N HIS A 89 17.83 -7.23 4.93
CA HIS A 89 16.84 -7.46 5.97
C HIS A 89 15.40 -7.18 5.50
N CYS A 90 15.20 -6.10 4.73
CA CYS A 90 13.88 -5.74 4.20
C CYS A 90 13.37 -6.71 3.13
N LEU A 91 14.27 -7.27 2.32
CA LEU A 91 13.92 -8.06 1.13
C LEU A 91 13.96 -9.58 1.36
N ALA A 92 14.55 -10.07 2.46
CA ALA A 92 14.68 -11.50 2.75
C ALA A 92 13.35 -12.27 2.66
N ALA A 93 12.26 -11.69 3.20
CA ALA A 93 10.92 -12.29 3.15
C ALA A 93 10.32 -12.39 1.73
N TYR A 94 10.83 -11.62 0.78
CA TYR A 94 10.33 -11.55 -0.59
C TYR A 94 11.12 -12.48 -1.55
N GLY A 95 12.08 -13.28 -1.06
CA GLY A 95 12.95 -14.12 -1.88
C GLY A 95 12.23 -15.05 -2.89
N ARG A 96 11.05 -15.58 -2.53
CA ARG A 96 10.22 -16.40 -3.45
C ARG A 96 9.57 -15.60 -4.58
N ALA A 97 9.20 -14.34 -4.34
CA ALA A 97 8.61 -13.46 -5.35
C ALA A 97 9.69 -12.82 -6.25
N ILE A 98 10.80 -12.42 -5.64
CA ILE A 98 11.97 -11.83 -6.32
C ILE A 98 12.66 -12.84 -7.24
N GLN A 99 12.82 -14.09 -6.77
CA GLN A 99 13.58 -15.14 -7.45
C GLN A 99 14.99 -14.66 -7.82
N ARG A 100 15.27 -14.48 -9.13
CA ARG A 100 16.49 -13.87 -9.68
C ARG A 100 16.18 -12.74 -10.68
N SER A 101 15.02 -12.10 -10.56
CA SER A 101 14.59 -11.00 -11.44
C SER A 101 14.97 -9.65 -10.83
N ASP A 102 15.76 -8.85 -11.55
CA ASP A 102 16.09 -7.48 -11.16
C ASP A 102 14.84 -6.57 -11.17
N HIS A 103 13.87 -6.83 -12.06
CA HIS A 103 12.57 -6.14 -12.08
C HIS A 103 11.77 -6.40 -10.80
N HIS A 104 11.56 -7.68 -10.44
CA HIS A 104 10.83 -8.04 -9.22
C HIS A 104 11.57 -7.57 -7.96
N LEU A 105 12.91 -7.52 -7.99
CA LEU A 105 13.73 -6.99 -6.90
C LEU A 105 13.49 -5.50 -6.68
N ALA A 106 13.54 -4.69 -7.75
CA ALA A 106 13.26 -3.26 -7.69
C ALA A 106 11.81 -2.99 -7.27
N GLN A 107 10.85 -3.76 -7.80
CA GLN A 107 9.43 -3.64 -7.46
C GLN A 107 9.16 -4.01 -5.99
N ALA A 108 9.75 -5.08 -5.48
CA ALA A 108 9.66 -5.45 -4.06
C ALA A 108 10.27 -4.36 -3.16
N ALA A 109 11.39 -3.76 -3.56
CA ALA A 109 12.01 -2.67 -2.80
C ALA A 109 11.11 -1.44 -2.72
N LEU A 110 10.54 -0.98 -3.84
CA LEU A 110 9.59 0.13 -3.86
C LEU A 110 8.33 -0.16 -3.03
N ILE A 111 7.79 -1.38 -3.09
CA ILE A 111 6.63 -1.81 -2.27
C ILE A 111 6.97 -1.75 -0.77
N VAL A 112 8.17 -2.17 -0.36
CA VAL A 112 8.59 -2.09 1.05
C VAL A 112 8.82 -0.64 1.49
N SER A 113 9.39 0.21 0.62
CA SER A 113 9.49 1.66 0.87
C SER A 113 8.11 2.28 1.09
N LEU A 114 7.17 2.04 0.18
CA LEU A 114 5.78 2.52 0.26
C LEU A 114 5.08 2.06 1.56
N ALA A 115 5.28 0.81 1.96
CA ALA A 115 4.73 0.29 3.22
C ALA A 115 5.35 1.00 4.45
N ARG A 116 6.65 1.30 4.43
CA ARG A 116 7.34 2.06 5.49
C ARG A 116 6.90 3.52 5.52
N ALA A 117 6.79 4.17 4.37
CA ALA A 117 6.31 5.55 4.23
C ALA A 117 4.89 5.68 4.80
N ARG A 118 3.95 4.82 4.40
CA ARG A 118 2.58 4.78 4.97
C ARG A 118 2.57 4.58 6.48
N SER A 119 3.44 3.69 6.97
CA SER A 119 3.58 3.43 8.41
C SER A 119 4.19 4.61 9.19
N ALA A 120 5.07 5.39 8.56
CA ALA A 120 5.64 6.61 9.11
C ALA A 120 4.63 7.77 9.07
N ALA A 121 3.94 7.99 7.95
CA ALA A 121 2.86 8.99 7.83
C ALA A 121 1.78 8.78 8.90
N SER A 122 1.31 7.54 9.09
CA SER A 122 0.34 7.20 10.15
C SER A 122 0.90 7.44 11.56
N PHE A 123 2.20 7.25 11.78
CA PHE A 123 2.86 7.53 13.05
C PHE A 123 2.94 9.04 13.31
N VAL A 124 3.43 9.84 12.35
CA VAL A 124 3.52 11.31 12.48
C VAL A 124 2.13 11.93 12.65
N ALA A 125 1.13 11.46 11.90
CA ALA A 125 -0.26 11.89 12.04
C ALA A 125 -0.80 11.69 13.47
N LYS A 126 -0.40 10.63 14.17
CA LYS A 126 -0.79 10.40 15.58
C LYS A 126 -0.09 11.35 16.55
N LEU A 127 1.14 11.80 16.27
CA LEU A 127 1.86 12.78 17.09
C LEU A 127 1.16 14.14 17.13
N SER A 128 0.43 14.52 16.08
CA SER A 128 -0.39 15.75 16.06
C SER A 128 -1.47 15.80 17.15
N ARG A 129 -1.82 14.65 17.73
CA ARG A 129 -2.82 14.47 18.79
C ARG A 129 -2.20 14.26 20.18
N ALA A 130 -0.87 14.34 20.30
CA ALA A 130 -0.19 14.17 21.56
C ALA A 130 -0.53 15.30 22.54
N ARG A 131 -0.78 14.96 23.81
CA ARG A 131 -0.94 15.97 24.87
C ARG A 131 0.38 16.69 25.09
N ARG A 132 0.34 18.01 25.29
CA ARG A 132 1.50 18.90 25.57
C ARG A 132 2.49 19.12 24.41
N ILE A 133 2.08 18.96 23.15
CA ILE A 133 2.88 19.42 22.00
C ILE A 133 2.98 20.95 21.97
N LYS A 134 4.18 21.51 21.75
CA LYS A 134 4.37 22.97 21.60
C LYS A 134 3.84 23.45 20.24
N LEU A 135 3.45 24.73 20.12
CA LEU A 135 2.92 25.26 18.85
C LEU A 135 3.90 25.12 17.66
N ARG A 136 5.20 25.32 17.90
CA ARG A 136 6.25 25.13 16.86
C ARG A 136 6.41 23.66 16.47
N GLU A 137 6.35 22.76 17.44
CA GLU A 137 6.38 21.30 17.24
C GLU A 137 5.17 20.82 16.44
N LEU A 138 3.99 21.36 16.73
CA LEU A 138 2.76 21.04 16.00
C LEU A 138 2.82 21.51 14.53
N ARG A 139 3.47 22.65 14.24
CA ARG A 139 3.73 23.09 12.85
C ARG A 139 4.64 22.10 12.13
N ALA A 140 5.83 21.82 12.67
CA ALA A 140 6.76 20.84 12.08
C ALA A 140 6.13 19.43 11.90
N VAL A 141 5.23 19.02 12.81
CA VAL A 141 4.46 17.78 12.64
C VAL A 141 3.45 17.86 11.49
N ARG A 142 2.78 18.99 11.26
CA ARG A 142 1.89 19.18 10.10
C ARG A 142 2.67 19.19 8.79
N ASP A 143 3.74 19.99 8.73
CA ASP A 143 4.62 20.07 7.57
C ASP A 143 5.18 18.67 7.22
N CYS A 144 5.56 17.87 8.22
CA CYS A 144 5.97 16.47 8.01
C CYS A 144 4.82 15.52 7.62
N ILE A 145 3.56 15.75 8.05
CA ILE A 145 2.41 14.96 7.58
C ILE A 145 2.21 15.16 6.07
N GLU A 146 2.34 16.40 5.58
CA GLU A 146 2.24 16.74 4.17
C GLU A 146 3.37 16.07 3.37
N ASN A 147 4.63 16.32 3.74
CA ASN A 147 5.80 15.67 3.11
C ASN A 147 5.74 14.12 3.12
N MET A 148 5.29 13.52 4.23
CA MET A 148 5.14 12.05 4.29
C MET A 148 3.93 11.53 3.51
N GLY A 149 2.93 12.38 3.22
CA GLY A 149 1.85 12.09 2.29
C GLY A 149 2.37 12.08 0.85
N ASP A 150 3.09 13.13 0.46
CA ASP A 150 3.71 13.24 -0.86
C ASP A 150 4.66 12.05 -1.14
N SER A 151 5.55 11.71 -0.21
CA SER A 151 6.40 10.51 -0.30
C SER A 151 5.59 9.22 -0.55
N VAL A 152 4.44 9.04 0.10
CA VAL A 152 3.56 7.88 -0.10
C VAL A 152 2.98 7.85 -1.51
N ASP A 153 2.53 8.97 -2.04
CA ASP A 153 1.93 9.04 -3.38
C ASP A 153 2.99 8.88 -4.48
N ARG A 154 4.15 9.53 -4.34
CA ARG A 154 5.31 9.35 -5.21
C ARG A 154 5.80 7.90 -5.26
N LEU A 155 5.88 7.22 -4.11
CA LEU A 155 6.24 5.81 -4.05
C LEU A 155 5.14 4.91 -4.65
N ALA A 156 3.86 5.25 -4.49
CA ALA A 156 2.76 4.51 -5.12
C ALA A 156 2.77 4.63 -6.65
N ASP A 157 3.10 5.81 -7.18
CA ASP A 157 3.26 6.02 -8.62
C ASP A 157 4.48 5.28 -9.17
N SER A 158 5.61 5.31 -8.46
CA SER A 158 6.82 4.52 -8.79
C SER A 158 6.52 3.01 -8.87
N VAL A 159 5.75 2.47 -7.90
CA VAL A 159 5.33 1.05 -7.91
C VAL A 159 4.43 0.74 -9.10
N ARG A 160 3.47 1.63 -9.42
CA ARG A 160 2.50 1.42 -10.51
C ARG A 160 3.18 1.44 -11.88
N GLU A 161 4.12 2.36 -12.07
CA GLU A 161 4.81 2.58 -13.34
C GLU A 161 5.87 1.52 -13.62
N LEU A 162 6.67 1.13 -12.62
CA LEU A 162 7.57 -0.01 -12.75
C LEU A 162 6.79 -1.32 -13.03
N GLY A 163 5.59 -1.46 -12.46
CA GLY A 163 4.69 -2.58 -12.76
C GLY A 163 4.22 -2.63 -14.21
N ARG A 164 4.20 -1.51 -14.93
CA ARG A 164 3.87 -1.42 -16.36
C ARG A 164 5.10 -1.65 -17.25
N SER A 165 6.26 -1.12 -16.87
CA SER A 165 7.48 -1.15 -17.69
C SER A 165 8.01 -2.55 -17.97
N GLY A 166 7.70 -3.55 -17.15
CA GLY A 166 8.14 -4.95 -17.33
C GLY A 166 7.61 -5.67 -18.58
N ARG A 167 6.82 -4.99 -19.43
CA ARG A 167 6.32 -5.49 -20.73
C ARG A 167 6.75 -4.62 -21.91
N VAL A 168 7.62 -3.63 -21.68
CA VAL A 168 7.93 -2.54 -22.60
C VAL A 168 9.44 -2.52 -22.86
N ALA A 169 9.86 -2.11 -24.06
CA ALA A 169 11.26 -2.10 -24.50
C ALA A 169 11.60 -0.77 -25.20
N GLY A 170 12.88 -0.54 -25.49
CA GLY A 170 13.34 0.62 -26.26
C GLY A 170 13.12 1.95 -25.54
N GLN A 171 12.76 3.00 -26.29
CA GLN A 171 12.59 4.36 -25.75
C GLN A 171 11.47 4.45 -24.70
N ASP A 172 10.38 3.70 -24.88
CA ASP A 172 9.27 3.67 -23.93
C ASP A 172 9.70 3.09 -22.57
N PHE A 173 10.60 2.09 -22.57
CA PHE A 173 11.20 1.58 -21.33
C PHE A 173 12.03 2.66 -20.62
N ALA A 174 12.87 3.39 -21.35
CA ALA A 174 13.68 4.47 -20.78
C ALA A 174 12.81 5.60 -20.21
N TRP A 175 11.71 5.95 -20.88
CA TRP A 175 10.74 6.93 -20.41
C TRP A 175 10.04 6.47 -19.12
N HIS A 176 9.53 5.24 -19.08
CA HIS A 176 8.93 4.70 -17.85
C HIS A 176 9.94 4.65 -16.69
N MET A 177 11.19 4.27 -16.93
CA MET A 177 12.20 4.22 -15.88
C MET A 177 12.56 5.60 -15.34
N SER A 178 12.67 6.63 -16.19
CA SER A 178 12.95 7.99 -15.71
C SER A 178 11.83 8.57 -14.84
N ASN A 179 10.56 8.22 -15.12
CA ASN A 179 9.43 8.53 -14.24
C ASN A 179 9.58 7.87 -12.85
N VAL A 180 9.87 6.56 -12.81
CA VAL A 180 10.06 5.78 -11.57
C VAL A 180 11.22 6.36 -10.74
N GLU A 181 12.35 6.67 -11.38
CA GLU A 181 13.52 7.26 -10.73
C GLU A 181 13.23 8.67 -10.19
N THR A 182 12.51 9.49 -10.96
CA THR A 182 12.11 10.85 -10.57
C THR A 182 11.22 10.83 -9.33
N TRP A 183 10.16 10.02 -9.31
CA TRP A 183 9.26 9.96 -8.16
C TRP A 183 9.90 9.32 -6.93
N ALA A 184 10.71 8.26 -7.08
CA ALA A 184 11.45 7.68 -5.96
C ALA A 184 12.49 8.66 -5.37
N SER A 185 13.09 9.52 -6.20
CA SER A 185 13.99 10.59 -5.75
C SER A 185 13.24 11.74 -5.06
N ALA A 186 12.04 12.09 -5.55
CA ALA A 186 11.16 13.06 -4.91
C ALA A 186 10.73 12.55 -3.52
N ALA A 187 10.25 11.31 -3.40
CA ALA A 187 9.87 10.72 -2.11
C ALA A 187 11.00 10.75 -1.07
N LEU A 188 12.24 10.46 -1.48
CA LEU A 188 13.42 10.57 -0.63
C LEU A 188 13.70 12.02 -0.21
N THR A 189 13.40 12.99 -1.06
CA THR A 189 13.52 14.41 -0.78
C THR A 189 12.47 14.84 0.24
N ASP A 190 11.21 14.45 0.07
CA ASP A 190 10.10 14.75 0.99
C ASP A 190 10.38 14.15 2.39
N GLU A 191 10.88 12.90 2.43
CA GLU A 191 11.32 12.24 3.67
C GLU A 191 12.44 13.02 4.39
N ASN A 192 13.40 13.58 3.65
CA ASN A 192 14.44 14.45 4.23
C ASN A 192 13.87 15.80 4.71
N THR A 193 13.01 16.44 3.90
CA THR A 193 12.35 17.70 4.25
C THR A 193 11.52 17.59 5.54
N CYS A 194 10.77 16.49 5.71
CA CYS A 194 10.11 16.20 7.00
C CYS A 194 11.12 16.21 8.15
N MET A 195 12.25 15.50 8.02
CA MET A 195 13.24 15.41 9.10
C MET A 195 13.85 16.78 9.44
N ASP A 196 14.07 17.62 8.44
CA ASP A 196 14.72 18.92 8.58
C ASP A 196 13.79 20.01 9.13
N GLY A 197 12.46 19.82 9.03
CA GLY A 197 11.47 20.55 9.83
C GLY A 197 11.67 20.43 11.35
N PHE A 198 12.37 19.39 11.82
CA PHE A 198 12.79 19.21 13.22
C PHE A 198 14.26 19.60 13.47
N GLY A 199 14.85 20.40 12.56
CA GLY A 199 16.22 20.90 12.67
C GLY A 199 16.45 21.93 13.80
N GLY A 200 17.72 22.10 14.17
CA GLY A 200 18.16 23.12 15.14
C GLY A 200 17.84 22.81 16.61
N ARG A 201 18.44 23.60 17.52
CA ARG A 201 18.36 23.41 18.99
C ARG A 201 16.96 23.67 19.57
N VAL A 202 16.19 24.56 18.95
CA VAL A 202 14.83 24.93 19.43
C VAL A 202 13.83 23.77 19.26
N MET A 203 14.20 22.74 18.49
CA MET A 203 13.43 21.51 18.31
C MET A 203 13.95 20.33 19.16
N ASP A 204 14.95 20.55 20.03
CA ASP A 204 15.52 19.47 20.85
C ASP A 204 14.49 18.92 21.86
N GLY A 205 14.45 17.59 21.96
CA GLY A 205 13.49 16.83 22.77
C GLY A 205 13.02 15.56 22.08
N ASP A 206 12.24 14.76 22.79
CA ASP A 206 11.83 13.40 22.36
C ASP A 206 11.14 13.39 21.00
N LEU A 207 10.30 14.39 20.70
CA LEU A 207 9.55 14.46 19.44
C LEU A 207 10.47 14.45 18.21
N LYS A 208 11.53 15.27 18.23
CA LYS A 208 12.56 15.31 17.17
C LYS A 208 13.27 13.96 17.04
N VAL A 209 13.61 13.33 18.16
CA VAL A 209 14.28 12.02 18.17
C VAL A 209 13.39 10.94 17.56
N VAL A 210 12.12 10.84 17.97
CA VAL A 210 11.24 9.77 17.48
C VAL A 210 10.82 9.97 16.02
N VAL A 211 10.58 11.22 15.58
CA VAL A 211 10.26 11.51 14.17
C VAL A 211 11.47 11.24 13.29
N ARG A 212 12.63 11.86 13.58
CA ARG A 212 13.84 11.66 12.75
C ARG A 212 14.27 10.19 12.71
N ARG A 213 14.18 9.43 13.81
CA ARG A 213 14.43 7.99 13.79
C ARG A 213 13.47 7.22 12.89
N ARG A 214 12.17 7.55 12.93
CA ARG A 214 11.15 6.84 12.12
C ARG A 214 11.31 7.14 10.63
N VAL A 215 11.51 8.41 10.28
CA VAL A 215 11.56 8.88 8.89
C VAL A 215 12.92 8.60 8.25
N ALA A 216 14.03 8.68 8.99
CA ALA A 216 15.34 8.23 8.48
C ALA A 216 15.31 6.75 8.08
N ASN A 217 14.55 5.91 8.78
CA ASN A 217 14.38 4.51 8.37
C ASN A 217 13.60 4.35 7.06
N VAL A 218 12.69 5.28 6.73
CA VAL A 218 12.05 5.31 5.40
C VAL A 218 13.10 5.74 4.37
N ALA A 219 13.78 6.87 4.59
CA ALA A 219 14.81 7.41 3.70
C ALA A 219 15.93 6.40 3.37
N GLN A 220 16.36 5.59 4.33
CA GLN A 220 17.34 4.53 4.09
C GLN A 220 16.81 3.41 3.19
N VAL A 221 15.53 3.07 3.28
CA VAL A 221 14.91 2.02 2.45
C VAL A 221 14.50 2.57 1.08
N THR A 222 13.97 3.79 1.00
CA THR A 222 13.73 4.52 -0.25
C THR A 222 15.04 4.70 -1.04
N SER A 223 16.13 5.11 -0.38
CA SER A 223 17.47 5.20 -1.01
C SER A 223 17.99 3.84 -1.51
N ASN A 224 17.73 2.75 -0.80
CA ASN A 224 18.07 1.40 -1.28
C ASN A 224 17.20 0.98 -2.49
N ALA A 225 15.90 1.31 -2.47
CA ALA A 225 14.99 1.00 -3.56
C ALA A 225 15.38 1.75 -4.85
N LEU A 226 15.68 3.05 -4.75
CA LEU A 226 16.21 3.86 -5.86
C LEU A 226 17.50 3.25 -6.44
N ALA A 227 18.45 2.84 -5.60
CA ALA A 227 19.68 2.19 -6.08
C ALA A 227 19.41 0.87 -6.85
N LEU A 228 18.38 0.11 -6.46
CA LEU A 228 17.95 -1.10 -7.16
C LEU A 228 17.19 -0.81 -8.47
N VAL A 229 16.36 0.25 -8.49
CA VAL A 229 15.69 0.78 -9.69
C VAL A 229 16.74 1.20 -10.74
N ASN A 230 17.71 2.04 -10.37
CA ASN A 230 18.75 2.51 -11.29
C ASN A 230 19.61 1.33 -11.82
N ARG A 231 19.86 0.31 -10.98
CA ARG A 231 20.56 -0.92 -11.38
C ARG A 231 19.74 -1.79 -12.34
N PHE A 232 18.41 -1.77 -12.24
CA PHE A 232 17.51 -2.41 -13.20
C PHE A 232 17.47 -1.61 -14.52
N ALA A 233 17.26 -0.29 -14.47
CA ALA A 233 17.25 0.60 -15.64
C ALA A 233 18.54 0.45 -16.47
N SER A 234 19.71 0.56 -15.83
CA SER A 234 21.01 0.44 -16.51
C SER A 234 21.26 -0.93 -17.16
N ARG A 235 20.77 -2.03 -16.57
CA ARG A 235 20.95 -3.39 -17.13
C ARG A 235 20.06 -3.67 -18.35
N HIS A 236 18.90 -3.02 -18.43
CA HIS A 236 17.91 -3.28 -19.47
C HIS A 236 17.87 -2.20 -20.55
N GLY A 237 18.28 -0.97 -20.27
CA GLY A 237 18.40 0.10 -21.27
C GLY A 237 19.58 -0.05 -22.23
N THR A 238 20.69 -0.66 -21.80
CA THR A 238 21.86 -0.88 -22.69
C THR A 238 21.68 -2.06 -23.64
N VAL A 239 20.91 -3.08 -23.25
CA VAL A 239 20.67 -4.29 -24.08
C VAL A 239 19.86 -3.97 -25.32
N THR A 240 18.94 -3.00 -25.25
CA THR A 240 18.13 -2.55 -26.40
C THR A 240 18.86 -1.63 -27.37
N ALA A 241 20.01 -1.04 -27.00
CA ALA A 241 20.79 -0.15 -27.87
C ALA A 241 21.80 -0.89 -28.76
N ALA A 242 21.99 -2.20 -28.54
CA ALA A 242 22.94 -3.05 -29.28
C ALA A 242 22.22 -4.09 -30.16
N GLY A 243 20.95 -3.85 -30.50
CA GLY A 243 20.03 -4.85 -31.06
C GLY A 243 19.36 -4.49 -32.38
N ASP A 244 19.81 -3.45 -33.08
CA ASP A 244 19.35 -3.10 -34.43
C ASP A 244 20.37 -3.63 -35.48
N PRO A 245 19.97 -4.55 -36.39
CA PRO A 245 20.75 -4.96 -37.56
C PRO A 245 20.71 -3.95 -38.72
#